data_AF-A0A3R6FUV2-F1
#
_entry.id   AF-A0A3R6FUV2-F1
#
_cell.length_a   1.000
_cell.length_b   1.000
_cell.length_c   1.000
_cell.angle_alpha   90.00
_cell.angle_beta   90.00
_cell.angle_gamma   90.00
#
_symmetry.space_group_name_H-M   'P 1'
#
loop_
_entity.id
_entity.type
_entity.pdbx_description
1 polymer ?
#
loop_
_entity_poly.entity_id
_entity_poly.type
_entity_poly.pdbx_seq_one_letter_code
_entity_poly.pdbx_strand_id
1 'polypeptide(L)'
;MEELDIKTAIQIAKILAAAPDERIPMILDVFSKAQVDINGLDELAEWRALDKQAALIDTDAFVTELTKGKELEDGEYRIRVPEFNHFCSTKGVSARYARKHLYESGMLRSSTDNGKINYTCPVQAIDTKKTERCVCITPKN
;
A
#
# COMPACT_ATOMS: atom_id res chain seq x y z
N MET A 1 11.93 -5.23 -30.52
CA MET A 1 11.40 -4.16 -29.67
C MET A 1 12.54 -3.19 -29.50
N GLU A 2 12.47 -2.00 -30.10
CA GLU A 2 13.52 -0.99 -29.91
C GLU A 2 13.48 -0.52 -28.45
N GLU A 3 14.63 -0.58 -27.78
CA GLU A 3 14.76 -0.09 -26.41
C GLU A 3 14.70 1.44 -26.41
N LEU A 4 13.95 2.01 -25.46
CA LEU A 4 13.82 3.45 -25.31
C LEU A 4 15.17 4.07 -24.94
N ASP A 5 15.62 5.07 -25.71
CA ASP A 5 16.85 5.80 -25.40
C ASP A 5 16.81 6.42 -23.99
N ILE A 6 17.93 6.37 -23.28
CA ILE A 6 18.03 6.81 -21.88
C ILE A 6 17.69 8.28 -21.70
N LYS A 7 17.98 9.14 -22.69
CA LYS A 7 17.61 10.57 -22.60
C LYS A 7 16.10 10.75 -22.69
N THR A 8 15.46 9.97 -23.55
CA THR A 8 14.00 9.94 -23.69
C THR A 8 13.34 9.42 -22.41
N ALA A 9 13.87 8.32 -21.84
CA ALA A 9 13.40 7.80 -20.55
C ALA A 9 13.49 8.84 -19.42
N ILE A 10 14.61 9.57 -19.34
CA ILE A 10 14.80 10.64 -18.35
C ILE A 10 13.81 11.79 -18.56
N GLN A 11 13.54 12.18 -19.81
CA GLN A 11 12.57 13.23 -20.10
C GLN A 11 11.15 12.81 -19.71
N ILE A 12 10.76 11.58 -19.99
CA ILE A 12 9.47 11.01 -19.56
C ILE A 12 9.36 11.02 -18.03
N ALA A 13 10.39 10.55 -17.33
CA ALA A 13 10.41 10.54 -15.86
C ALA A 13 10.27 11.96 -15.28
N LYS A 14 10.91 12.97 -15.89
CA LYS A 14 10.79 14.38 -15.49
C LYS A 14 9.38 14.93 -15.72
N ILE A 15 8.75 14.61 -16.84
CA ILE A 15 7.38 15.03 -17.14
C ILE A 15 6.42 14.42 -16.13
N LEU A 16 6.52 13.11 -15.87
CA LEU A 16 5.69 12.42 -14.89
C LEU A 16 5.89 12.95 -13.46
N ALA A 17 7.13 13.32 -13.09
CA ALA A 17 7.42 13.87 -11.77
C ALA A 17 6.81 15.27 -11.56
N ALA A 18 6.77 16.10 -12.61
CA ALA A 18 6.29 17.49 -12.55
C ALA A 18 4.82 17.67 -12.98
N ALA A 19 4.19 16.64 -13.54
CA ALA A 19 2.82 16.72 -14.02
C ALA A 19 1.82 16.86 -12.85
N PRO A 20 0.84 17.76 -12.96
CA PRO A 20 -0.32 17.76 -12.07
C PRO A 20 -1.06 16.42 -12.18
N ASP A 21 -1.51 15.87 -11.06
CA ASP A 21 -2.13 14.52 -11.02
C ASP A 21 -3.33 14.38 -11.96
N GLU A 22 -4.10 15.46 -12.14
CA GLU A 22 -5.27 15.53 -13.05
C GLU A 22 -4.89 15.30 -14.53
N ARG A 23 -3.63 15.58 -14.89
CA ARG A 23 -3.11 15.40 -16.25
C ARG A 23 -2.42 14.06 -16.44
N ILE A 24 -2.14 13.31 -15.37
CA ILE A 24 -1.44 12.02 -15.44
C ILE A 24 -2.20 11.03 -16.34
N PRO A 25 -3.51 10.77 -16.17
CA PRO A 25 -4.22 9.81 -17.04
C PRO A 25 -4.11 10.12 -18.53
N MET A 26 -4.18 11.40 -18.90
CA MET A 26 -4.01 11.85 -20.28
C MET A 26 -2.57 11.64 -20.77
N ILE A 27 -1.57 11.91 -19.93
CA ILE A 27 -0.15 11.70 -20.25
C ILE A 27 0.16 10.20 -20.42
N LEU A 28 -0.41 9.32 -19.61
CA LEU A 28 -0.22 7.88 -19.73
C LEU A 28 -0.86 7.32 -21.01
N ASP A 29 -2.06 7.80 -21.38
CA ASP A 29 -2.72 7.44 -22.64
C ASP A 29 -1.87 7.80 -23.86
N VAL A 30 -1.17 8.94 -23.83
CA VAL A 30 -0.24 9.34 -24.90
C VAL A 30 0.95 8.38 -25.02
N PHE A 31 1.53 7.94 -23.90
CA PHE A 31 2.66 6.99 -23.92
C PHE A 31 2.26 5.58 -24.37
N SER A 32 1.09 5.12 -23.93
CA SER A 32 0.51 3.85 -24.39
C SER A 32 0.29 3.86 -25.92
N LYS A 33 -0.27 4.94 -26.46
CA LYS A 33 -0.44 5.14 -27.91
C LYS A 33 0.89 5.22 -28.67
N ALA A 34 1.95 5.68 -28.03
CA ALA A 34 3.30 5.69 -28.57
C ALA A 34 4.03 4.34 -28.46
N GLN A 35 3.34 3.27 -28.01
CA GLN A 35 3.91 1.93 -27.78
C GLN A 35 5.07 1.92 -26.78
N VAL A 36 5.11 2.90 -25.87
CA VAL A 36 6.08 2.95 -24.78
C VAL A 36 5.46 2.22 -23.59
N ASP A 37 5.80 0.94 -23.44
CA ASP A 37 5.41 0.14 -22.28
C ASP A 37 6.37 0.43 -21.11
N ILE A 38 5.88 1.17 -20.13
CA ILE A 38 6.64 1.54 -18.94
C ILE A 38 6.12 0.68 -17.79
N ASN A 39 6.85 -0.37 -17.43
CA ASN A 39 6.55 -1.16 -16.25
C ASN A 39 6.51 -0.26 -15.00
N GLY A 40 5.43 -0.31 -14.21
CA GLY A 40 5.28 0.53 -13.02
C GLY A 40 4.35 1.74 -13.19
N LEU A 41 3.76 1.96 -14.37
CA LEU A 41 2.98 3.16 -14.68
C LEU A 41 1.60 3.19 -14.03
N ASP A 42 0.92 2.05 -14.00
CA ASP A 42 -0.37 1.89 -13.31
C ASP A 42 -0.17 2.07 -11.80
N GLU A 43 0.94 1.54 -11.27
CA GLU A 43 1.32 1.74 -9.89
C GLU A 43 1.56 3.24 -9.60
N LEU A 44 2.27 3.98 -10.46
CA LEU A 44 2.50 5.42 -10.30
C LEU A 44 1.18 6.22 -10.28
N ALA A 45 0.23 5.88 -11.16
CA ALA A 45 -1.09 6.51 -11.20
C ALA A 45 -1.88 6.24 -9.92
N GLU A 46 -1.84 5.00 -9.42
CA GLU A 46 -2.45 4.62 -8.14
C GLU A 46 -1.79 5.39 -6.98
N TRP A 47 -0.46 5.45 -6.90
CA TRP A 47 0.27 6.20 -5.87
C TRP A 47 -0.13 7.68 -5.83
N ARG A 48 -0.22 8.33 -7.00
CA ARG A 48 -0.56 9.75 -7.12
C ARG A 48 -2.03 10.05 -6.78
N ALA A 49 -2.95 9.14 -7.12
CA ALA A 49 -4.35 9.26 -6.74
C ALA A 49 -4.55 9.12 -5.21
N LEU A 50 -3.70 8.33 -4.55
CA LEU A 50 -3.75 8.08 -3.11
C LEU A 50 -3.25 9.26 -2.27
N ASP A 51 -2.25 10.02 -2.73
CA ASP A 51 -1.71 11.18 -2.01
C ASP A 51 -2.75 12.28 -1.74
N LYS A 52 -3.81 12.39 -2.56
CA LYS A 52 -4.90 13.37 -2.33
C LYS A 52 -6.01 12.89 -1.40
N GLN A 53 -6.18 11.59 -1.18
CA GLN A 53 -7.22 11.04 -0.30
C GLN A 53 -6.67 10.59 1.07
N ALA A 54 -5.37 10.29 1.18
CA ALA A 54 -4.73 9.83 2.42
C ALA A 54 -4.46 10.93 3.47
N ALA A 55 -4.58 12.22 3.11
CA ALA A 55 -4.25 13.35 3.99
C ALA A 55 -5.22 13.56 5.17
N LEU A 56 -6.24 12.70 5.36
CA LEU A 56 -7.25 12.82 6.43
C LEU A 56 -7.50 11.51 7.21
N ILE A 57 -6.53 10.58 7.26
CA ILE A 57 -6.67 9.40 8.14
C ILE A 57 -6.15 9.78 9.53
N ASP A 58 -7.07 10.12 10.42
CA ASP A 58 -6.82 9.99 11.86
C ASP A 58 -6.44 8.53 12.12
N THR A 59 -5.16 8.31 12.42
CA THR A 59 -4.61 6.95 12.50
C THR A 59 -5.16 6.20 13.70
N ASP A 60 -5.46 6.91 14.79
CA ASP A 60 -6.05 6.32 15.99
C ASP A 60 -7.52 5.94 15.73
N ALA A 61 -8.28 6.79 15.01
CA ALA A 61 -9.64 6.45 14.58
C ALA A 61 -9.66 5.25 13.61
N PHE A 62 -8.72 5.21 12.66
CA PHE A 62 -8.59 4.10 11.71
C PHE A 62 -8.32 2.78 12.44
N VAL A 63 -7.37 2.76 13.37
CA VAL A 63 -7.05 1.56 14.15
C VAL A 63 -8.23 1.16 15.03
N THR A 64 -8.87 2.12 15.71
CA THR A 64 -10.03 1.86 16.57
C THR A 64 -11.19 1.21 15.81
N GLU A 65 -11.47 1.67 14.60
CA GLU A 65 -12.54 1.11 13.78
C GLU A 65 -12.15 -0.27 13.22
N LEU A 66 -10.91 -0.41 12.76
CA LEU A 66 -10.36 -1.64 12.20
C LEU A 66 -10.30 -2.78 13.23
N THR A 67 -10.05 -2.46 14.50
CA THR A 67 -9.94 -3.43 15.60
C THR A 67 -11.23 -3.57 16.41
N LYS A 68 -12.30 -2.87 16.02
CA LYS A 68 -13.59 -2.90 16.72
C LYS A 68 -14.15 -4.32 16.81
N GLY A 69 -14.39 -4.80 18.03
CA GLY A 69 -14.93 -6.13 18.30
C GLY A 69 -13.94 -7.27 18.06
N LYS A 70 -12.66 -6.98 17.87
CA LYS A 70 -11.59 -7.99 17.79
C LYS A 70 -10.93 -8.16 19.15
N GLU A 71 -10.48 -9.37 19.44
CA GLU A 71 -9.68 -9.68 20.62
C GLU A 71 -8.19 -9.49 20.31
N LEU A 72 -7.44 -9.14 21.36
CA LEU A 72 -5.98 -9.13 21.31
C LEU A 72 -5.46 -10.55 21.49
N GLU A 73 -4.55 -10.96 20.63
CA GLU A 73 -3.82 -12.23 20.73
C GLU A 73 -2.33 -11.92 20.88
N ASP A 74 -1.72 -12.36 21.98
CA ASP A 74 -0.32 -12.07 22.32
C ASP A 74 0.04 -10.57 22.29
N GLY A 75 -0.91 -9.71 22.68
CA GLY A 75 -0.70 -8.26 22.75
C GLY A 75 -0.81 -7.52 21.40
N GLU A 76 -1.30 -8.18 20.35
CA GLU A 76 -1.56 -7.57 19.04
C GLU A 76 -2.91 -7.99 18.47
N TYR A 77 -3.47 -7.15 17.60
CA TYR A 77 -4.62 -7.51 16.78
C TYR A 77 -4.14 -8.20 15.50
N ARG A 78 -4.66 -9.39 15.22
CA ARG A 78 -4.32 -10.16 14.03
C ARG A 78 -5.44 -10.05 13.01
N ILE A 79 -5.17 -9.31 11.94
CA ILE A 79 -6.16 -9.05 10.89
C ILE A 79 -5.75 -9.76 9.63
N ARG A 80 -6.62 -10.61 9.09
CA ARG A 80 -6.33 -11.33 7.85
C ARG A 80 -6.11 -10.33 6.71
N VAL A 81 -5.13 -10.61 5.84
CA VAL A 81 -4.81 -9.70 4.71
C VAL A 81 -6.03 -9.36 3.84
N PRO A 82 -6.89 -10.31 3.44
CA PRO A 82 -8.10 -9.97 2.66
C PRO A 82 -9.05 -9.03 3.40
N GLU A 83 -9.22 -9.22 4.72
CA GLU A 83 -10.07 -8.38 5.56
C GLU A 83 -9.50 -6.97 5.66
N PHE A 84 -8.20 -6.84 5.92
CA PHE A 84 -7.52 -5.54 5.97
C PHE A 84 -7.65 -4.79 4.64
N ASN A 85 -7.43 -5.48 3.52
CA ASN A 85 -7.54 -4.88 2.19
C ASN A 85 -8.96 -4.42 1.89
N HIS A 86 -9.96 -5.21 2.26
CA HIS A 86 -11.37 -4.83 2.12
C HIS A 86 -11.70 -3.59 2.97
N PHE A 87 -11.30 -3.59 4.24
CA PHE A 87 -11.49 -2.43 5.12
C PHE A 87 -10.87 -1.16 4.50
N CYS A 88 -9.62 -1.23 4.04
CA CYS A 88 -8.97 -0.11 3.39
C CYS A 88 -9.74 0.38 2.15
N SER A 89 -10.26 -0.53 1.30
CA SER A 89 -11.02 -0.13 0.13
C SER A 89 -12.35 0.56 0.48
N THR A 90 -13.04 0.13 1.54
CA THR A 90 -14.27 0.79 2.02
C THR A 90 -14.00 2.22 2.54
N LYS A 91 -12.76 2.51 2.92
CA LYS A 91 -12.32 3.83 3.39
C LYS A 91 -11.70 4.68 2.29
N GLY A 92 -11.60 4.18 1.06
CA GLY A 92 -10.90 4.87 -0.03
C GLY A 92 -9.39 4.95 0.19
N VAL A 93 -8.83 4.01 0.96
CA VAL A 93 -7.40 3.99 1.34
C VAL A 93 -6.70 2.83 0.65
N SER A 94 -5.47 3.04 0.17
CA SER A 94 -4.64 1.93 -0.30
C SER A 94 -4.17 1.08 0.87
N ALA A 95 -4.43 -0.22 0.78
CA ALA A 95 -3.96 -1.17 1.77
C ALA A 95 -2.43 -1.23 1.88
N ARG A 96 -1.70 -0.95 0.80
CA ARG A 96 -0.23 -0.86 0.84
C ARG A 96 0.21 0.37 1.64
N TYR A 97 -0.41 1.52 1.36
CA TYR A 97 -0.13 2.76 2.07
C TYR A 97 -0.46 2.64 3.55
N ALA A 98 -1.67 2.17 3.89
CA ALA A 98 -2.10 1.99 5.27
C ALA A 98 -1.13 1.10 6.05
N ARG A 99 -0.67 -0.02 5.47
CA ARG A 99 0.34 -0.89 6.09
C ARG A 99 1.67 -0.17 6.33
N LYS A 100 2.16 0.57 5.33
CA LYS A 100 3.41 1.33 5.46
C LYS A 100 3.29 2.43 6.52
N HIS A 101 2.19 3.18 6.52
CA HIS A 101 1.90 4.25 7.48
C HIS A 101 1.79 3.71 8.91
N LEU A 102 1.05 2.61 9.10
CA LEU A 102 0.95 1.96 10.41
C LEU A 102 2.32 1.48 10.91
N TYR A 103 3.16 0.93 10.03
CA TYR A 103 4.53 0.56 10.37
C TYR A 103 5.38 1.76 10.78
N GLU A 104 5.37 2.84 9.98
CA GLU A 104 6.12 4.08 10.27
C GLU A 104 5.63 4.77 11.56
N SER A 105 4.34 4.61 11.90
CA SER A 105 3.75 5.10 13.14
C SER A 105 4.02 4.22 14.39
N GLY A 106 4.69 3.07 14.22
CA GLY A 106 5.01 2.14 15.30
C GLY A 106 3.85 1.22 15.72
N MET A 107 2.75 1.18 14.96
CA MET A 107 1.54 0.41 15.27
C MET A 107 1.41 -0.89 14.47
N LEU A 108 2.43 -1.29 13.72
CA LEU A 108 2.42 -2.53 12.94
C LEU A 108 3.70 -3.31 13.11
N ARG A 109 3.57 -4.61 13.42
CA ARG A 109 4.68 -5.55 13.43
C ARG A 109 5.01 -6.00 12.01
N SER A 110 6.25 -5.78 11.59
CA SER A 110 6.77 -6.25 10.30
C SER A 110 7.52 -7.57 10.43
N SER A 111 7.59 -8.35 9.35
CA SER A 111 8.55 -9.44 9.18
C SER A 111 9.64 -9.05 8.18
N THR A 112 10.79 -9.72 8.22
CA THR A 112 11.87 -9.52 7.25
C THR A 112 12.07 -10.80 6.46
N ASP A 113 11.84 -10.74 5.15
CA ASP A 113 12.07 -11.85 4.23
C ASP A 113 13.18 -11.44 3.25
N ASN A 114 14.32 -12.16 3.25
CA ASN A 114 15.47 -11.87 2.38
C ASN A 114 15.95 -10.40 2.42
N GLY A 115 15.93 -9.78 3.60
CA GLY A 115 16.34 -8.38 3.79
C GLY A 115 15.30 -7.34 3.34
N LYS A 116 14.14 -7.76 2.83
CA LYS A 116 13.01 -6.88 2.52
C LYS A 116 12.00 -6.88 3.67
N ILE A 117 11.59 -5.68 4.06
CA ILE A 117 10.52 -5.50 5.06
C ILE A 117 9.20 -5.91 4.44
N ASN A 118 8.46 -6.75 5.15
CA ASN A 118 7.12 -7.19 4.81
C ASN A 118 6.16 -6.73 5.91
N TYR A 119 5.10 -6.01 5.53
CA TYR A 119 4.12 -5.45 6.47
C TYR A 119 3.00 -6.45 6.84
N THR A 120 3.27 -7.74 6.65
CA THR A 120 2.38 -8.83 7.03
C THR A 120 3.24 -9.92 7.64
N CYS A 121 2.72 -10.62 8.65
CA CYS A 121 3.45 -11.67 9.36
C CYS A 121 2.76 -13.01 9.15
N PRO A 122 3.49 -14.12 8.95
CA PRO A 122 2.92 -15.45 9.09
C PRO A 122 2.55 -15.68 10.56
N VAL A 123 1.30 -16.02 10.80
CA VAL A 123 0.73 -16.31 12.12
C VAL A 123 0.03 -17.66 12.06
N GLN A 124 0.28 -18.51 13.05
CA GLN A 124 -0.37 -19.80 13.14
C GLN A 124 -1.70 -19.65 13.88
N ALA A 125 -2.80 -20.01 13.22
CA ALA A 125 -4.11 -20.01 13.85
C ALA A 125 -4.15 -21.10 14.94
N ILE A 126 -4.57 -20.71 16.15
CA ILE A 126 -4.57 -21.57 17.35
C ILE A 126 -5.51 -22.77 17.16
N ASP A 127 -6.62 -22.54 16.46
CA ASP A 127 -7.72 -23.47 16.22
C ASP A 127 -7.43 -24.47 15.10
N THR A 128 -6.89 -24.01 13.97
CA THR A 128 -6.74 -24.84 12.76
C THR A 128 -5.31 -25.32 12.52
N LYS A 129 -4.33 -24.85 13.31
CA LYS A 129 -2.88 -25.03 13.09
C LYS A 129 -2.37 -24.58 11.72
N LYS A 130 -3.21 -23.90 10.92
CA LYS A 130 -2.83 -23.35 9.62
C LYS A 130 -2.05 -22.06 9.82
N THR A 131 -1.00 -21.90 9.03
CA THR A 131 -0.26 -20.64 8.97
C THR A 131 -0.95 -19.71 7.97
N GLU A 132 -1.36 -18.55 8.44
CA GLU A 132 -2.02 -17.51 7.67
C GLU A 132 -1.19 -16.23 7.73
N ARG A 133 -1.22 -15.38 6.68
CA ARG A 133 -0.58 -14.07 6.76
C ARG A 133 -1.56 -13.04 7.31
N CYS A 134 -1.15 -12.32 8.34
CA CYS A 134 -1.93 -11.29 8.98
C CYS A 134 -1.21 -9.94 8.98
N VAL A 135 -1.99 -8.86 9.00
CA VAL A 135 -1.55 -7.55 9.43
C VAL A 135 -1.65 -7.53 10.95
N CYS A 136 -0.50 -7.46 11.62
CA CYS A 136 -0.38 -7.51 13.07
C CYS A 136 -0.30 -6.08 13.62
N ILE A 137 -1.39 -5.60 14.20
CA ILE A 137 -1.49 -4.23 14.74
C ILE A 137 -1.14 -4.26 16.22
N THR A 138 -0.14 -3.48 16.60
CA THR A 138 0.24 -3.29 17.99
C THR A 138 -0.47 -2.05 18.53
N PRO A 139 -1.32 -2.19 19.57
CA PRO A 139 -1.95 -1.02 20.18
C PRO A 139 -0.88 -0.06 20.69
N LYS A 140 -1.12 1.24 20.53
CA LYS A 140 -0.28 2.28 21.11
C LYS A 140 -0.47 2.24 22.63
N ASN A 141 0.62 2.11 23.38
CA ASN A 141 0.63 2.25 24.84
C ASN A 141 0.33 3.70 25.25
#